data_AF-A0A1J3EEQ0-F1
#
_entry.id   AF-A0A1J3EEQ0-F1
#
_cell.length_a   1.000
_cell.length_b   1.000
_cell.length_c   1.000
_cell.angle_alpha   90.00
_cell.angle_beta   90.00
_cell.angle_gamma   90.00
#
_symmetry.space_group_name_H-M   'P 1'
#
loop_
_entity.id
_entity.type
_entity.pdbx_description
1 polymer ?
#
loop_
_entity_poly.entity_id
_entity_poly.type
_entity_poly.pdbx_seq_one_letter_code
_entity_poly.pdbx_strand_id
1 'polypeptide(L)'
;SELKQSFLKNQFDPNPDRTLVLAEIQELRSVLKTYEIMGKKLECQLKLKDSEIIFLKEKLGESVSQNKMMHKRLNQSAPLDHNLHLSALNPTHFVTYLHHTVKSIRGFVRLMIEQMKFAGWDIDVAAGSIQRQVFYYKQDHKCFAFEHFVCKIMFEAFHLPYFTSESSSPSPSSSSAHKKSREAKEMFFERFTELRSTKTKECLASRPKSRFSRFCRGKYLQLVHPKMEEAFFGHLHQRNQVSAGEFPETSFCDAFLEMAKRVWLLHCLAFSFDPEASVFQVSQGCRFSEVYMKSVAEEAFLSSGSEPRVAFTVVPGFRIGNTSIQSEVYLNAVRSD
;
A
#
# COMPACT_ATOMS: atom_id res chain seq x y z
N SER A 1 38.14 46.00 -65.20
CA SER A 1 39.12 45.19 -64.47
C SER A 1 40.39 46.01 -64.36
N GLU A 2 40.77 46.38 -63.13
CA GLU A 2 41.92 47.25 -62.82
C GLU A 2 43.24 46.68 -63.38
N LEU A 3 43.36 45.35 -63.45
CA LEU A 3 44.48 44.64 -64.08
C LEU A 3 44.68 44.95 -65.58
N LYS A 4 43.60 45.20 -66.34
CA LYS A 4 43.72 45.57 -67.76
C LYS A 4 44.18 47.02 -67.96
N GLN A 5 43.92 47.90 -67.00
CA GLN A 5 44.35 49.30 -67.07
C GLN A 5 45.79 49.51 -66.61
N SER A 6 46.31 48.71 -65.67
CA SER A 6 47.72 48.80 -65.25
C SER A 6 48.70 48.31 -66.33
N PHE A 7 48.34 47.24 -67.06
CA PHE A 7 49.13 46.71 -68.18
C PHE A 7 49.30 47.70 -69.32
N LEU A 8 48.24 48.48 -69.61
CA LEU A 8 48.26 49.53 -70.65
C LEU A 8 49.04 50.79 -70.24
N LYS A 9 49.24 51.03 -68.93
CA LYS A 9 49.92 52.22 -68.39
C LYS A 9 51.38 51.98 -67.99
N ASN A 10 51.95 50.78 -68.17
CA ASN A 10 53.31 50.42 -67.71
C ASN A 10 53.59 50.84 -66.25
N GLN A 11 52.55 50.87 -65.40
CA GLN A 11 52.72 51.06 -63.97
C GLN A 11 52.92 49.68 -63.35
N PHE A 12 54.15 49.18 -63.47
CA PHE A 12 54.58 47.98 -62.77
C PHE A 12 54.96 48.36 -61.33
N ASP A 13 54.53 47.52 -60.39
CA ASP A 13 54.81 47.68 -58.97
C ASP A 13 56.34 47.73 -58.76
N PRO A 14 56.88 48.82 -58.19
CA PRO A 14 58.33 49.03 -58.09
C PRO A 14 59.04 48.00 -57.19
N ASN A 15 58.31 47.14 -56.45
CA ASN A 15 58.90 46.06 -55.66
C ASN A 15 57.99 44.81 -55.56
N PRO A 16 58.10 43.85 -56.49
CA PRO A 16 57.22 42.67 -56.54
C PRO A 16 57.39 41.73 -55.34
N ASP A 17 58.59 41.62 -54.78
CA ASP A 17 58.88 40.79 -53.61
C ASP A 17 58.13 41.29 -52.37
N ARG A 18 58.02 42.63 -52.22
CA ARG A 18 57.25 43.24 -51.14
C ARG A 18 55.76 42.91 -51.24
N THR A 19 55.22 42.89 -52.46
CA THR A 19 53.80 42.60 -52.70
C THR A 19 53.46 41.13 -52.49
N LEU A 20 54.37 40.21 -52.83
CA LEU A 20 54.28 38.79 -52.49
C LEU A 20 54.24 38.57 -50.97
N VAL A 21 55.17 39.15 -50.23
CA VAL A 21 55.20 39.03 -48.76
C VAL A 21 53.95 39.62 -48.10
N LEU A 22 53.42 40.74 -48.62
CA LEU A 22 52.17 41.31 -48.12
C LEU A 22 50.96 40.40 -48.39
N ALA A 23 50.93 39.72 -49.54
CA ALA A 23 49.89 38.75 -49.85
C ALA A 23 49.95 37.52 -48.92
N GLU A 24 51.15 36.98 -48.66
CA GLU A 24 51.36 35.88 -47.71
C GLU A 24 50.96 36.27 -46.28
N ILE A 25 51.34 37.47 -45.82
CA ILE A 25 50.92 37.98 -44.50
C ILE A 25 49.39 38.09 -44.42
N GLN A 26 48.74 38.53 -45.50
CA GLN A 26 47.29 38.63 -45.56
C GLN A 26 46.62 37.25 -45.55
N GLU A 27 47.18 36.27 -46.25
CA GLU A 27 46.71 34.88 -46.22
C GLU A 27 46.84 34.28 -44.82
N LEU A 28 48.01 34.40 -44.17
CA LEU A 28 48.23 33.92 -42.80
C LEU A 28 47.26 34.58 -41.80
N ARG A 29 46.98 35.87 -41.93
CA ARG A 29 45.97 36.57 -41.12
C ARG A 29 44.57 36.00 -41.33
N SER A 30 44.20 35.65 -42.57
CA SER A 30 42.90 35.04 -42.87
C SER A 30 42.77 33.63 -42.27
N VAL A 31 43.86 32.85 -42.29
CA VAL A 31 43.95 31.51 -41.69
C VAL A 31 43.84 31.59 -40.17
N LEU A 32 44.57 32.52 -39.53
CA LEU A 32 44.46 32.75 -38.07
C LEU A 32 43.03 33.11 -37.66
N LYS A 33 42.37 33.98 -38.42
CA LYS A 33 40.97 34.36 -38.17
C LYS A 33 40.02 33.17 -38.32
N THR A 34 40.28 32.27 -39.27
CA THR A 34 39.50 31.03 -39.45
C THR A 34 39.66 30.10 -38.25
N TYR A 35 40.88 29.91 -37.75
CA TYR A 35 41.13 29.13 -36.53
C TYR A 35 40.49 29.75 -35.29
N GLU A 36 40.50 31.08 -35.15
CA GLU A 36 39.83 31.78 -34.06
C GLU A 36 38.31 31.52 -34.06
N ILE A 37 37.66 31.61 -35.23
CA ILE A 37 36.22 31.33 -35.38
C ILE A 37 35.93 29.86 -35.05
N MET A 38 36.76 28.94 -35.52
CA MET A 38 36.62 27.52 -35.23
C MET A 38 36.78 27.22 -33.73
N GLY A 39 37.74 27.86 -33.07
CA GLY A 39 37.94 27.77 -31.62
C GLY A 39 36.69 28.22 -30.85
N LYS A 40 36.13 29.38 -31.19
CA LYS A 40 34.88 29.88 -30.59
C LYS A 40 33.70 28.94 -30.82
N LYS A 41 33.60 28.32 -32.01
CA LYS A 41 32.55 27.35 -32.33
C LYS A 41 32.68 26.08 -31.48
N LEU A 42 33.88 25.54 -31.33
CA LEU A 42 34.14 24.37 -30.50
C LEU A 42 33.85 24.66 -29.02
N GLU A 43 34.23 25.84 -28.53
CA GLU A 43 33.93 26.27 -27.16
C GLU A 43 32.41 26.34 -26.92
N CYS A 44 31.64 26.87 -27.87
CA CYS A 44 30.18 26.89 -27.79
C CYS A 44 29.59 25.47 -27.78
N GLN A 45 30.11 24.56 -28.61
CA GLN A 45 29.65 23.15 -28.61
C GLN A 45 29.97 22.45 -27.30
N LEU A 46 31.14 22.72 -26.71
CA LEU A 46 31.53 22.15 -25.42
C LEU A 46 30.57 22.61 -24.32
N LYS A 47 30.25 23.92 -24.24
CA LYS A 47 29.26 24.46 -23.29
C LYS A 47 27.86 23.87 -23.46
N LEU A 48 27.42 23.64 -24.70
CA LEU A 48 26.16 22.98 -25.00
C LEU A 48 26.16 21.52 -24.51
N LYS A 49 27.25 20.78 -24.75
CA LYS A 49 27.39 19.39 -24.29
C LYS A 49 27.47 19.28 -22.77
N ASP A 50 28.13 20.21 -22.10
CA ASP A 50 28.14 20.27 -20.63
C ASP A 50 26.73 20.47 -20.07
N SER A 51 25.94 21.35 -20.69
CA SER A 51 24.54 21.58 -20.31
C SER A 51 23.68 20.33 -20.52
N GLU A 52 23.88 19.62 -21.63
CA GLU A 52 23.20 18.35 -21.93
C GLU A 52 23.55 17.25 -20.91
N ILE A 53 24.82 17.17 -20.49
CA ILE A 53 25.27 16.22 -19.46
C ILE A 53 24.58 16.52 -18.12
N ILE A 54 24.50 17.79 -17.71
CA ILE A 54 23.84 18.18 -16.46
C ILE A 54 22.35 17.79 -16.51
N PHE A 55 21.66 18.13 -17.60
CA PHE A 55 20.26 17.79 -17.80
C PHE A 55 20.01 16.27 -17.76
N LEU A 56 20.84 15.48 -18.43
CA LEU A 56 20.71 14.03 -18.44
C LEU A 56 20.98 13.41 -17.06
N LYS A 57 21.92 13.96 -16.29
CA LYS A 57 22.18 13.52 -14.90
C LYS A 57 20.98 13.79 -13.99
N GLU A 58 20.33 14.94 -14.12
CA GLU A 58 19.13 15.28 -13.36
C GLU A 58 17.98 14.34 -13.71
N LYS A 59 17.70 14.14 -15.00
CA LYS A 59 16.66 13.21 -15.48
C LYS A 59 16.90 11.76 -15.03
N LEU A 60 18.17 11.33 -15.00
CA LEU A 60 18.54 10.03 -14.44
C LEU A 60 18.25 9.96 -12.94
N GLY A 61 18.56 11.02 -12.18
CA GLY A 61 18.26 11.12 -10.75
C GLY A 61 16.76 11.02 -10.45
N GLU A 62 15.93 11.73 -11.22
CA GLU A 62 14.46 11.66 -11.13
C GLU A 62 13.95 10.24 -11.43
N SER A 63 14.38 9.64 -12.54
CA SER A 63 14.00 8.26 -12.91
C SER A 63 14.45 7.24 -11.88
N VAL A 64 15.65 7.38 -11.29
CA VAL A 64 16.14 6.52 -10.21
C VAL A 64 15.29 6.69 -8.94
N SER A 65 14.92 7.92 -8.59
CA SER A 65 14.03 8.19 -7.45
C SER A 65 12.64 7.57 -7.66
N GLN A 66 12.08 7.74 -8.85
CA GLN A 66 10.79 7.16 -9.23
C GLN A 66 10.85 5.62 -9.25
N ASN A 67 11.93 5.03 -9.77
CA ASN A 67 12.16 3.58 -9.71
C ASN A 67 12.30 3.09 -8.26
N LYS A 68 13.01 3.80 -7.39
CA LYS A 68 13.08 3.46 -5.96
C LYS A 68 11.69 3.50 -5.31
N MET A 69 10.86 4.49 -5.63
CA MET A 69 9.49 4.58 -5.13
C MET A 69 8.61 3.45 -5.67
N MET A 70 8.70 3.13 -6.97
CA MET A 70 7.99 2.02 -7.59
C MET A 70 8.45 0.67 -7.02
N HIS A 71 9.74 0.47 -6.80
CA HIS A 71 10.31 -0.73 -6.19
C HIS A 71 9.87 -0.89 -4.73
N LYS A 72 9.78 0.20 -3.96
CA LYS A 72 9.17 0.18 -2.61
C LYS A 72 7.69 -0.22 -2.66
N ARG A 73 6.93 0.30 -3.62
CA ARG A 73 5.51 -0.06 -3.82
C ARG A 73 5.33 -1.51 -4.27
N LEU A 74 6.21 -2.01 -5.14
CA LEU A 74 6.19 -3.38 -5.66
C LEU A 74 6.63 -4.40 -4.61
N ASN A 75 7.66 -4.10 -3.82
CA ASN A 75 8.11 -4.97 -2.72
C ASN A 75 7.12 -5.02 -1.56
N GLN A 76 6.30 -3.99 -1.36
CA GLN A 76 5.13 -4.05 -0.47
C GLN A 76 4.01 -4.94 -1.01
N SER A 77 4.12 -5.35 -2.28
CA SER A 77 3.19 -6.25 -2.96
C SER A 77 3.87 -7.50 -3.53
N ALA A 78 4.93 -7.98 -2.89
CA ALA A 78 5.48 -9.29 -3.21
C ALA A 78 4.41 -10.34 -2.90
N PRO A 79 3.96 -11.14 -3.89
CA PRO A 79 3.20 -12.34 -3.61
C PRO A 79 4.04 -13.18 -2.63
N LEU A 80 3.44 -13.59 -1.51
CA LEU A 80 4.06 -14.61 -0.67
C LEU A 80 4.50 -15.76 -1.56
N ASP A 81 5.74 -16.23 -1.40
CA ASP A 81 6.33 -17.28 -2.22
C ASP A 81 5.32 -18.42 -2.43
N HIS A 82 5.10 -18.76 -3.70
CA HIS A 82 4.19 -19.84 -4.07
C HIS A 82 4.64 -21.17 -3.46
N ASN A 83 5.93 -21.30 -3.13
CA ASN A 83 6.55 -22.47 -2.50
C ASN A 83 6.80 -22.31 -1.00
N LEU A 84 6.02 -21.47 -0.31
CA LEU A 84 6.11 -21.37 1.15
C LEU A 84 5.84 -22.75 1.77
N HIS A 85 6.84 -23.28 2.48
CA HIS A 85 6.71 -24.49 3.29
C HIS A 85 6.42 -24.12 4.75
N LEU A 86 5.69 -24.98 5.46
CA LEU A 86 5.35 -24.78 6.88
C LEU A 86 6.62 -24.55 7.74
N SER A 87 7.70 -25.29 7.46
CA SER A 87 8.98 -25.18 8.17
C SER A 87 9.72 -23.86 7.93
N ALA A 88 9.39 -23.13 6.86
CA ALA A 88 9.99 -21.85 6.51
C ALA A 88 9.18 -20.64 7.04
N LEU A 89 8.05 -20.90 7.72
CA LEU A 89 7.23 -19.83 8.30
C LEU A 89 8.03 -19.00 9.30
N ASN A 90 7.99 -17.69 9.10
CA ASN A 90 8.60 -16.71 9.96
C ASN A 90 7.68 -15.48 10.07
N PRO A 91 7.88 -14.62 11.09
CA PRO A 91 6.99 -13.47 11.32
C PRO A 91 6.86 -12.52 10.13
N THR A 92 7.86 -12.42 9.25
CA THR A 92 7.80 -11.52 8.08
C THR A 92 6.74 -11.95 7.06
N HIS A 93 6.50 -13.26 6.90
CA HIS A 93 5.41 -13.76 6.07
C HIS A 93 4.05 -13.33 6.62
N PHE A 94 3.88 -13.38 7.94
CA PHE A 94 2.65 -12.91 8.58
C PHE A 94 2.47 -11.40 8.44
N VAL A 95 3.53 -10.60 8.68
CA VAL A 95 3.49 -9.14 8.52
C VAL A 95 3.12 -8.75 7.08
N THR A 96 3.71 -9.42 6.09
CA THR A 96 3.43 -9.18 4.67
C THR A 96 1.97 -9.51 4.35
N TYR A 97 1.47 -10.65 4.83
CA TYR A 97 0.08 -11.05 4.59
C TYR A 97 -0.93 -10.16 5.33
N LEU A 98 -0.60 -9.74 6.56
CA LEU A 98 -1.38 -8.76 7.32
C LEU A 98 -1.46 -7.44 6.57
N HIS A 99 -0.34 -6.93 6.02
CA HIS A 99 -0.34 -5.72 5.22
C HIS A 99 -1.30 -5.81 4.03
N HIS A 100 -1.27 -6.92 3.29
CA HIS A 100 -2.21 -7.19 2.21
C HIS A 100 -3.67 -7.28 2.66
N THR A 101 -3.90 -7.88 3.82
CA THR A 101 -5.23 -8.00 4.43
C THR A 101 -5.79 -6.62 4.79
N VAL A 102 -5.00 -5.79 5.47
CA VAL A 102 -5.35 -4.40 5.83
C VAL A 102 -5.60 -3.57 4.57
N LYS A 103 -4.78 -3.72 3.53
CA LYS A 103 -4.99 -3.02 2.24
C LYS A 103 -6.34 -3.37 1.60
N SER A 104 -6.74 -4.64 1.66
CA SER A 104 -8.04 -5.09 1.15
C SER A 104 -9.21 -4.58 2.00
N ILE A 105 -9.07 -4.60 3.34
CA ILE A 105 -10.05 -4.00 4.26
C ILE A 105 -10.26 -2.52 3.91
N ARG A 106 -9.18 -1.74 3.77
CA ARG A 106 -9.26 -0.32 3.38
C ARG A 106 -9.89 -0.11 2.02
N GLY A 107 -9.67 -1.03 1.08
CA GLY A 107 -10.33 -1.02 -0.23
C GLY A 107 -11.84 -1.17 -0.10
N PHE A 108 -12.29 -2.16 0.67
CA PHE A 108 -13.72 -2.37 0.93
C PHE A 108 -14.34 -1.19 1.70
N VAL A 109 -13.65 -0.65 2.72
CA VAL A 109 -14.12 0.52 3.48
C VAL A 109 -14.34 1.73 2.58
N ARG A 110 -13.42 2.01 1.64
CA ARG A 110 -13.60 3.08 0.65
C ARG A 110 -14.86 2.88 -0.20
N LEU A 111 -15.04 1.67 -0.75
CA LEU A 111 -16.24 1.33 -1.52
C LEU A 111 -17.52 1.49 -0.69
N MET A 112 -17.50 1.06 0.57
CA MET A 112 -18.64 1.20 1.49
C MET A 112 -18.98 2.67 1.74
N ILE A 113 -17.98 3.52 1.99
CA ILE A 113 -18.17 4.97 2.16
C ILE A 113 -18.68 5.62 0.87
N GLU A 114 -18.19 5.20 -0.31
CA GLU A 114 -18.68 5.66 -1.60
C GLU A 114 -20.17 5.31 -1.77
N GLN A 115 -20.58 4.07 -1.47
CA GLN A 115 -21.99 3.67 -1.51
C GLN A 115 -22.85 4.47 -0.53
N MET A 116 -22.35 4.76 0.68
CA MET A 116 -23.03 5.64 1.63
C MET A 116 -23.23 7.05 1.05
N LYS A 117 -22.21 7.62 0.41
CA LYS A 117 -22.32 8.94 -0.25
C LYS A 117 -23.34 8.93 -1.40
N PHE A 118 -23.32 7.89 -2.24
CA PHE A 118 -24.30 7.74 -3.34
C PHE A 118 -25.73 7.61 -2.82
N ALA A 119 -25.91 6.93 -1.69
CA ALA A 119 -27.20 6.81 -1.01
C ALA A 119 -27.61 8.05 -0.19
N GLY A 120 -26.85 9.15 -0.24
CA GLY A 120 -27.15 10.39 0.45
C GLY A 120 -26.95 10.34 1.97
N TRP A 121 -26.14 9.41 2.49
CA TRP A 121 -25.84 9.34 3.92
C TRP A 121 -24.89 10.45 4.35
N ASP A 122 -25.16 11.01 5.53
CA ASP A 122 -24.22 11.88 6.22
C ASP A 122 -23.11 11.06 6.87
N ILE A 123 -21.91 11.16 6.29
CA ILE A 123 -20.71 10.43 6.74
C ILE A 123 -20.27 10.85 8.14
N ASP A 124 -20.54 12.09 8.54
CA ASP A 124 -20.16 12.62 9.85
C ASP A 124 -21.03 12.01 10.95
N VAL A 125 -22.34 11.97 10.70
CA VAL A 125 -23.31 11.31 11.58
C VAL A 125 -23.03 9.81 11.64
N ALA A 126 -22.75 9.17 10.49
CA ALA A 126 -22.42 7.75 10.43
C ALA A 126 -21.15 7.42 11.22
N ALA A 127 -20.07 8.19 11.07
CA ALA A 127 -18.83 8.01 11.84
C ALA A 127 -19.07 8.20 13.34
N GLY A 128 -19.83 9.22 13.74
CA GLY A 128 -20.21 9.47 15.13
C GLY A 128 -21.08 8.37 15.75
N SER A 129 -21.84 7.64 14.93
CA SER A 129 -22.63 6.48 15.37
C SER A 129 -21.75 5.25 15.70
N ILE A 130 -20.61 5.11 15.00
CA ILE A 130 -19.64 4.03 15.22
C ILE A 130 -18.77 4.34 16.44
N GLN A 131 -18.18 5.54 16.46
CA GLN A 131 -17.31 6.00 17.53
C GLN A 131 -17.85 7.31 18.10
N ARG A 132 -18.50 7.21 19.26
CA ARG A 132 -19.08 8.36 19.95
C ARG A 132 -17.99 9.17 20.63
N GLN A 133 -18.18 10.49 20.67
CA GLN A 133 -17.33 11.42 21.45
C GLN A 133 -15.85 11.43 21.03
N VAL A 134 -15.55 11.12 19.77
CA VAL A 134 -14.20 11.25 19.21
C VAL A 134 -14.05 12.59 18.49
N PHE A 135 -12.99 13.33 18.83
CA PHE A 135 -12.56 14.50 18.08
C PHE A 135 -11.67 14.08 16.91
N TYR A 136 -12.12 14.34 15.68
CA TYR A 136 -11.34 14.07 14.48
C TYR A 136 -10.57 15.33 14.05
N TYR A 137 -9.24 15.27 14.04
CA TYR A 137 -8.40 16.43 13.65
C TYR A 137 -8.60 16.90 12.21
N LYS A 138 -8.99 15.98 11.30
CA LYS A 138 -9.27 16.25 9.89
C LYS A 138 -10.58 15.57 9.51
N GLN A 139 -11.30 16.13 8.55
CA GLN A 139 -12.53 15.53 8.05
C GLN A 139 -12.29 14.11 7.51
N ASP A 140 -11.17 13.89 6.81
CA ASP A 140 -10.80 12.59 6.25
C ASP A 140 -10.54 11.53 7.32
N HIS A 141 -10.20 11.90 8.56
CA HIS A 141 -9.96 10.94 9.64
C HIS A 141 -11.20 10.15 10.06
N LYS A 142 -12.39 10.62 9.69
CA LYS A 142 -13.64 9.88 9.92
C LYS A 142 -13.64 8.52 9.22
N CYS A 143 -12.85 8.35 8.15
CA CYS A 143 -12.67 7.05 7.49
C CYS A 143 -12.15 5.97 8.47
N PHE A 144 -11.34 6.35 9.46
CA PHE A 144 -10.80 5.43 10.46
C PHE A 144 -11.87 4.83 11.37
N ALA A 145 -13.01 5.51 11.56
CA ALA A 145 -14.16 4.93 12.27
C ALA A 145 -14.72 3.73 11.52
N PHE A 146 -14.85 3.83 10.19
CA PHE A 146 -15.31 2.74 9.35
C PHE A 146 -14.27 1.61 9.25
N GLU A 147 -12.97 1.94 9.16
CA GLU A 147 -11.90 0.95 9.26
C GLU A 147 -11.98 0.19 10.59
N HIS A 148 -12.15 0.89 11.71
CA HIS A 148 -12.37 0.29 13.03
C HIS A 148 -13.59 -0.65 13.02
N PHE A 149 -14.74 -0.20 12.52
CA PHE A 149 -15.96 -0.99 12.47
C PHE A 149 -15.77 -2.29 11.71
N VAL A 150 -15.20 -2.20 10.50
CA VAL A 150 -14.94 -3.37 9.65
C VAL A 150 -13.92 -4.29 10.31
N CYS A 151 -12.79 -3.78 10.80
CA CYS A 151 -11.79 -4.58 11.50
C CYS A 151 -12.38 -5.28 12.73
N LYS A 152 -13.15 -4.57 13.55
CA LYS A 152 -13.80 -5.12 14.75
C LYS A 152 -14.64 -6.34 14.40
N ILE A 153 -15.46 -6.25 13.35
CA ILE A 153 -16.31 -7.36 12.90
C ILE A 153 -15.47 -8.47 12.29
N MET A 154 -14.58 -8.15 11.36
CA MET A 154 -13.81 -9.16 10.61
C MET A 154 -12.88 -9.97 11.52
N PHE A 155 -12.27 -9.34 12.52
CA PHE A 155 -11.37 -9.99 13.49
C PHE A 155 -12.06 -10.46 14.77
N GLU A 156 -13.36 -10.28 14.92
CA GLU A 156 -14.11 -10.84 16.06
C GLU A 156 -13.95 -12.36 16.09
N ALA A 157 -13.59 -12.90 17.27
CA ALA A 157 -13.28 -14.31 17.52
C ALA A 157 -12.03 -14.87 16.80
N PHE A 158 -11.11 -14.03 16.33
CA PHE A 158 -9.86 -14.48 15.69
C PHE A 158 -8.96 -15.33 16.61
N HIS A 159 -9.07 -15.19 17.93
CA HIS A 159 -8.33 -16.03 18.88
C HIS A 159 -8.90 -17.46 19.00
N LEU A 160 -10.08 -17.73 18.44
CA LEU A 160 -10.72 -19.05 18.48
C LEU A 160 -10.49 -19.79 17.16
N PRO A 161 -10.20 -21.11 17.18
CA PRO A 161 -10.14 -21.92 15.97
C PRO A 161 -11.39 -21.72 15.10
N TYR A 162 -11.18 -21.41 13.82
CA TYR A 162 -12.24 -21.19 12.84
C TYR A 162 -13.26 -20.09 13.19
N PHE A 163 -12.90 -19.14 14.09
CA PHE A 163 -13.80 -18.09 14.58
C PHE A 163 -15.03 -18.63 15.34
N THR A 164 -14.97 -19.87 15.85
CA THR A 164 -16.11 -20.54 16.51
C THR A 164 -15.74 -21.01 17.91
N SER A 165 -16.60 -20.73 18.88
CA SER A 165 -16.54 -21.28 20.23
C SER A 165 -17.16 -22.69 20.28
N GLU A 166 -16.70 -23.64 19.46
CA GLU A 166 -17.17 -25.02 19.57
C GLU A 166 -16.53 -25.69 20.79
N SER A 167 -17.32 -25.83 21.86
CA SER A 167 -16.99 -26.56 23.09
C SER A 167 -17.06 -28.08 22.86
N SER A 168 -16.10 -28.63 22.13
CA SER A 168 -15.95 -30.08 22.07
C SER A 168 -14.52 -30.47 21.70
N SER A 169 -13.63 -30.43 22.69
CA SER A 169 -12.48 -31.32 22.68
C SER A 169 -12.17 -31.74 24.11
N PRO A 170 -12.11 -33.05 24.39
CA PRO A 170 -11.66 -33.56 25.69
C PRO A 170 -10.21 -33.12 25.90
N SER A 171 -9.92 -32.66 27.11
CA SER A 171 -8.56 -32.35 27.57
C SER A 171 -7.61 -33.50 27.24
N PRO A 172 -6.60 -33.32 26.37
CA PRO A 172 -5.66 -34.38 26.04
C PRO A 172 -4.63 -34.56 27.16
N SER A 173 -4.23 -35.80 27.42
CA SER A 173 -3.02 -36.11 28.18
C SER A 173 -1.77 -35.58 27.46
N SER A 174 -0.74 -35.19 28.22
CA SER A 174 0.40 -34.37 27.78
C SER A 174 1.17 -34.90 26.55
N SER A 175 1.29 -36.22 26.36
CA SER A 175 1.96 -36.80 25.19
C SER A 175 1.10 -36.78 23.91
N SER A 176 -0.23 -36.83 24.05
CA SER A 176 -1.18 -36.74 22.93
C SER A 176 -1.45 -35.29 22.49
N ALA A 177 -1.24 -34.32 23.39
CA ALA A 177 -1.46 -32.90 23.14
C ALA A 177 -0.46 -32.33 22.11
N HIS A 178 0.82 -32.69 22.20
CA HIS A 178 1.85 -32.22 21.26
C HIS A 178 1.62 -32.73 19.83
N LYS A 179 1.23 -34.00 19.68
CA LYS A 179 0.91 -34.58 18.36
C LYS A 179 -0.33 -33.93 17.75
N LYS A 180 -1.41 -33.76 18.54
CA LYS A 180 -2.63 -33.06 18.11
C LYS A 180 -2.37 -31.58 17.74
N SER A 181 -1.46 -30.91 18.44
CA SER A 181 -1.06 -29.54 18.12
C SER A 181 -0.34 -29.44 16.77
N ARG A 182 0.54 -30.40 16.44
CA ARG A 182 1.25 -30.41 15.15
C ARG A 182 0.31 -30.67 13.97
N GLU A 183 -0.57 -31.66 14.10
CA GLU A 183 -1.58 -31.99 13.08
C GLU A 183 -2.54 -30.80 12.85
N ALA A 184 -2.92 -30.09 13.92
CA ALA A 184 -3.75 -28.89 13.79
C ALA A 184 -3.04 -27.77 12.98
N LYS A 185 -1.76 -27.50 13.26
CA LYS A 185 -0.94 -26.51 12.53
C LYS A 185 -0.82 -26.86 11.04
N GLU A 186 -0.51 -28.12 10.75
CA GLU A 186 -0.43 -28.66 9.38
C GLU A 186 -1.76 -28.45 8.63
N MET A 187 -2.90 -28.81 9.26
CA MET A 187 -4.23 -28.58 8.68
C MET A 187 -4.54 -27.10 8.39
N PHE A 188 -4.14 -26.19 9.28
CA PHE A 188 -4.34 -24.76 9.04
C PHE A 188 -3.48 -24.24 7.89
N PHE A 189 -2.24 -24.72 7.78
CA PHE A 189 -1.34 -24.37 6.68
C PHE A 189 -1.77 -24.92 5.32
N GLU A 190 -2.27 -26.16 5.29
CA GLU A 190 -2.87 -26.76 4.09
C GLU A 190 -4.06 -25.93 3.60
N ARG A 191 -4.96 -25.53 4.51
CA ARG A 191 -6.09 -24.65 4.19
C ARG A 191 -5.64 -23.28 3.67
N PHE A 192 -4.59 -22.72 4.27
CA PHE A 192 -4.00 -21.48 3.79
C PHE A 192 -3.53 -21.64 2.34
N THR A 193 -2.86 -22.73 2.03
CA THR A 193 -2.29 -23.01 0.71
C THR A 193 -3.37 -23.30 -0.35
N GLU A 194 -4.37 -24.15 -0.03
CA GLU A 194 -5.49 -24.52 -0.90
C GLU A 194 -6.33 -23.31 -1.31
N LEU A 195 -6.71 -22.48 -0.33
CA LEU A 195 -7.61 -21.36 -0.58
C LEU A 195 -6.85 -20.17 -1.20
N ARG A 196 -5.53 -20.03 -0.97
CA ARG A 196 -4.72 -18.97 -1.58
C ARG A 196 -4.71 -19.07 -3.11
N SER A 197 -4.64 -20.27 -3.68
CA SER A 197 -4.55 -20.52 -5.13
C SER A 197 -5.90 -20.48 -5.88
N THR A 198 -7.02 -20.57 -5.17
CA THR A 198 -8.35 -20.72 -5.80
C THR A 198 -9.14 -19.42 -5.78
N LYS A 199 -9.98 -19.14 -6.79
CA LYS A 199 -10.84 -17.94 -6.76
C LYS A 199 -11.93 -18.07 -5.70
N THR A 200 -12.22 -16.97 -5.00
CA THR A 200 -13.12 -16.97 -3.84
C THR A 200 -14.51 -17.51 -4.17
N LYS A 201 -15.12 -17.05 -5.27
CA LYS A 201 -16.45 -17.48 -5.70
C LYS A 201 -16.50 -18.97 -6.06
N GLU A 202 -15.47 -19.49 -6.72
CA GLU A 202 -15.37 -20.92 -7.09
C GLU A 202 -15.33 -21.80 -5.82
N CYS A 203 -14.61 -21.37 -4.79
CA CYS A 203 -14.61 -22.07 -3.49
C CYS A 203 -15.98 -22.07 -2.80
N LEU A 204 -16.69 -20.94 -2.87
CA LEU A 204 -18.01 -20.80 -2.25
C LEU A 204 -19.05 -21.65 -2.97
N ALA A 205 -19.02 -21.66 -4.31
CA ALA A 205 -19.91 -22.46 -5.13
C ALA A 205 -19.66 -23.97 -5.00
N SER A 206 -18.39 -24.39 -4.95
CA SER A 206 -18.03 -25.81 -4.82
C SER A 206 -18.30 -26.37 -3.41
N ARG A 207 -18.17 -25.56 -2.36
CA ARG A 207 -18.31 -26.02 -0.96
C ARG A 207 -19.16 -25.04 -0.12
N PRO A 208 -20.46 -24.87 -0.41
CA PRO A 208 -21.31 -23.85 0.22
C PRO A 208 -21.48 -24.01 1.74
N LYS A 209 -21.27 -25.22 2.29
CA LYS A 209 -21.36 -25.52 3.73
C LYS A 209 -20.00 -25.52 4.45
N SER A 210 -18.92 -25.14 3.75
CA SER A 210 -17.57 -25.09 4.32
C SER A 210 -17.47 -24.11 5.50
N ARG A 211 -16.44 -24.26 6.34
CA ARG A 211 -16.17 -23.31 7.42
C ARG A 211 -15.91 -21.89 6.88
N PHE A 212 -15.21 -21.79 5.74
CA PHE A 212 -14.98 -20.54 5.06
C PHE A 212 -16.28 -19.89 4.56
N SER A 213 -17.18 -20.66 3.93
CA SER A 213 -18.48 -20.15 3.48
C SER A 213 -19.34 -19.65 4.64
N ARG A 214 -19.36 -20.39 5.76
CA ARG A 214 -20.02 -19.96 7.00
C ARG A 214 -19.43 -18.68 7.58
N PHE A 215 -18.10 -18.55 7.57
CA PHE A 215 -17.41 -17.33 7.97
C PHE A 215 -17.82 -16.14 7.09
N CYS A 216 -17.75 -16.27 5.76
CA CYS A 216 -18.14 -15.20 4.84
C CYS A 216 -19.58 -14.75 5.05
N ARG A 217 -20.52 -15.71 5.13
CA ARG A 217 -21.93 -15.42 5.39
C ARG A 217 -22.13 -14.72 6.74
N GLY A 218 -21.53 -15.25 7.81
CA GLY A 218 -21.65 -14.69 9.15
C GLY A 218 -21.13 -13.26 9.22
N LYS A 219 -19.92 -13.03 8.70
CA LYS A 219 -19.29 -11.69 8.69
C LYS A 219 -20.05 -10.70 7.82
N TYR A 220 -20.56 -11.12 6.67
CA TYR A 220 -21.37 -10.26 5.80
C TYR A 220 -22.64 -9.78 6.53
N LEU A 221 -23.38 -10.72 7.12
CA LEU A 221 -24.66 -10.42 7.79
C LEU A 221 -24.49 -9.55 9.05
N GLN A 222 -23.33 -9.62 9.71
CA GLN A 222 -22.95 -8.74 10.82
C GLN A 222 -22.51 -7.36 10.33
N LEU A 223 -21.71 -7.30 9.26
CA LEU A 223 -21.12 -6.06 8.76
C LEU A 223 -22.12 -5.18 8.03
N VAL A 224 -22.90 -5.78 7.12
CA VAL A 224 -23.84 -5.05 6.27
C VAL A 224 -25.23 -5.12 6.90
N HIS A 225 -25.64 -4.01 7.51
CA HIS A 225 -26.95 -3.90 8.14
C HIS A 225 -28.07 -3.85 7.07
N PRO A 226 -29.27 -4.39 7.32
CA PRO A 226 -30.40 -4.29 6.36
C PRO A 226 -30.67 -2.87 5.85
N LYS A 227 -30.60 -1.87 6.74
CA LYS A 227 -30.71 -0.44 6.35
C LYS A 227 -29.63 0.03 5.36
N MET A 228 -28.42 -0.54 5.43
CA MET A 228 -27.36 -0.24 4.46
C MET A 228 -27.69 -0.89 3.12
N GLU A 229 -28.16 -2.13 3.09
CA GLU A 229 -28.55 -2.79 1.83
C GLU A 229 -29.71 -2.08 1.15
N GLU A 230 -30.75 -1.73 1.90
CA GLU A 230 -31.89 -0.98 1.38
C GLU A 230 -31.43 0.35 0.80
N ALA A 231 -30.51 1.05 1.45
CA ALA A 231 -29.96 2.32 0.97
C ALA A 231 -29.03 2.16 -0.25
N PHE A 232 -28.20 1.12 -0.30
CA PHE A 232 -27.21 0.92 -1.36
C PHE A 232 -27.83 0.32 -2.62
N PHE A 233 -28.81 -0.57 -2.45
CA PHE A 233 -29.33 -1.41 -3.53
C PHE A 233 -30.83 -1.26 -3.75
N GLY A 234 -31.57 -0.61 -2.84
CA GLY A 234 -33.03 -0.45 -2.93
C GLY A 234 -33.82 -1.72 -2.64
N HIS A 235 -33.17 -2.76 -2.12
CA HIS A 235 -33.81 -4.04 -1.80
C HIS A 235 -32.97 -4.89 -0.83
N LEU A 236 -33.60 -5.86 -0.18
CA LEU A 236 -32.93 -6.86 0.68
C LEU A 236 -32.65 -8.21 -0.02
N HIS A 237 -32.72 -8.26 -1.36
CA HIS A 237 -32.49 -9.51 -2.11
C HIS A 237 -31.09 -10.08 -1.86
N GLN A 238 -30.09 -9.21 -1.79
CA GLN A 238 -28.70 -9.58 -1.51
C GLN A 238 -28.56 -10.27 -0.14
N ARG A 239 -29.18 -9.75 0.93
CA ARG A 239 -29.20 -10.42 2.24
C ARG A 239 -29.79 -11.83 2.19
N ASN A 240 -30.86 -12.02 1.42
CA ASN A 240 -31.54 -13.30 1.30
C ASN A 240 -30.64 -14.32 0.59
N GLN A 241 -29.98 -13.91 -0.50
CA GLN A 241 -28.99 -14.73 -1.20
C GLN A 241 -27.83 -15.11 -0.28
N VAL A 242 -27.24 -14.15 0.44
CA VAL A 242 -26.14 -14.43 1.38
C VAL A 242 -26.58 -15.35 2.52
N SER A 243 -27.81 -15.21 3.00
CA SER A 243 -28.38 -16.10 4.00
C SER A 243 -28.54 -17.54 3.48
N ALA A 244 -28.87 -17.71 2.20
CA ALA A 244 -28.92 -18.99 1.51
C ALA A 244 -27.51 -19.57 1.19
N GLY A 245 -26.45 -18.77 1.34
CA GLY A 245 -25.07 -19.17 1.08
C GLY A 245 -24.56 -18.77 -0.31
N GLU A 246 -25.30 -17.93 -1.02
CA GLU A 246 -24.96 -17.40 -2.34
C GLU A 246 -24.53 -15.94 -2.24
N PHE A 247 -23.67 -15.48 -3.16
CA PHE A 247 -23.17 -14.12 -3.16
C PHE A 247 -23.41 -13.50 -4.54
N PRO A 248 -24.11 -12.35 -4.63
CA PRO A 248 -24.44 -11.75 -5.92
C PRO A 248 -23.21 -11.25 -6.67
N GLU A 249 -23.35 -11.12 -7.99
CA GLU A 249 -22.30 -10.60 -8.88
C GLU A 249 -22.28 -9.07 -8.88
N THR A 250 -21.91 -8.48 -7.73
CA THR A 250 -21.74 -7.03 -7.57
C THR A 250 -20.31 -6.69 -7.15
N SER A 251 -19.83 -5.53 -7.56
CA SER A 251 -18.50 -5.03 -7.18
C SER A 251 -18.33 -4.89 -5.66
N PHE A 252 -19.41 -4.52 -4.96
CA PHE A 252 -19.46 -4.47 -3.51
C PHE A 252 -19.26 -5.85 -2.88
N CYS A 253 -19.96 -6.86 -3.39
CA CYS A 253 -19.85 -8.23 -2.92
C CYS A 253 -18.47 -8.83 -3.24
N ASP A 254 -17.91 -8.53 -4.41
CA ASP A 254 -16.57 -8.98 -4.81
C ASP A 254 -15.49 -8.42 -3.89
N ALA A 255 -15.57 -7.13 -3.57
CA ALA A 255 -14.65 -6.49 -2.64
C ALA A 255 -14.80 -7.05 -1.21
N PHE A 256 -16.02 -7.30 -0.77
CA PHE A 256 -16.28 -7.95 0.52
C PHE A 256 -15.66 -9.35 0.58
N LEU A 257 -15.89 -10.17 -0.44
CA LEU A 257 -15.40 -11.54 -0.51
C LEU A 257 -13.86 -11.61 -0.56
N GLU A 258 -13.24 -10.69 -1.29
CA GLU A 258 -11.78 -10.58 -1.35
C GLU A 258 -11.18 -10.22 0.03
N MET A 259 -11.81 -9.27 0.73
CA MET A 259 -11.43 -8.93 2.12
C MET A 259 -11.63 -10.12 3.06
N ALA A 260 -12.79 -10.76 3.02
CA ALA A 260 -13.12 -11.90 3.87
C ALA A 260 -12.17 -13.08 3.66
N LYS A 261 -11.84 -13.40 2.39
CA LYS A 261 -10.84 -14.41 2.06
C LYS A 261 -9.48 -14.11 2.68
N ARG A 262 -9.01 -12.86 2.60
CA ARG A 262 -7.72 -12.46 3.18
C ARG A 262 -7.71 -12.58 4.69
N VAL A 263 -8.78 -12.16 5.38
CA VAL A 263 -8.88 -12.31 6.83
C VAL A 263 -8.90 -13.78 7.23
N TRP A 264 -9.65 -14.62 6.50
CA TRP A 264 -9.67 -16.07 6.74
C TRP A 264 -8.30 -16.73 6.53
N LEU A 265 -7.60 -16.36 5.45
CA LEU A 265 -6.25 -16.87 5.18
C LEU A 265 -5.25 -16.38 6.23
N LEU A 266 -5.35 -15.12 6.68
CA LEU A 266 -4.53 -14.61 7.78
C LEU A 266 -4.78 -15.39 9.08
N HIS A 267 -6.02 -15.80 9.34
CA HIS A 267 -6.37 -16.68 10.46
C HIS A 267 -5.74 -18.06 10.31
N CYS A 268 -5.84 -18.69 9.13
CA CYS A 268 -5.18 -19.96 8.87
C CYS A 268 -3.66 -19.85 9.07
N LEU A 269 -3.06 -18.75 8.60
CA LEU A 269 -1.65 -18.50 8.79
C LEU A 269 -1.29 -18.31 10.28
N ALA A 270 -2.10 -17.57 11.04
CA ALA A 270 -1.90 -17.36 12.48
C ALA A 270 -1.80 -18.68 13.26
N PHE A 271 -2.70 -19.62 12.98
CA PHE A 271 -2.76 -20.92 13.65
C PHE A 271 -1.73 -21.94 13.12
N SER A 272 -1.02 -21.63 12.04
CA SER A 272 0.09 -22.46 11.56
C SER A 272 1.43 -22.16 12.24
N PHE A 273 1.55 -21.05 12.97
CA PHE A 273 2.77 -20.70 13.70
C PHE A 273 2.94 -21.52 14.99
N ASP A 274 4.18 -21.62 15.46
CA ASP A 274 4.53 -22.19 16.76
C ASP A 274 5.49 -21.25 17.53
N PRO A 275 5.02 -20.55 18.58
CA PRO A 275 3.64 -20.50 19.06
C PRO A 275 2.70 -19.77 18.09
N GLU A 276 1.40 -20.05 18.17
CA GLU A 276 0.35 -19.44 17.33
C GLU A 276 0.38 -17.90 17.42
N ALA A 277 0.08 -17.24 16.30
CA ALA A 277 -0.05 -15.79 16.30
C ALA A 277 -1.31 -15.37 17.06
N SER A 278 -1.13 -14.61 18.14
CA SER A 278 -2.24 -14.09 18.95
C SER A 278 -2.60 -12.67 18.53
N VAL A 279 -3.90 -12.37 18.48
CA VAL A 279 -4.41 -11.02 18.19
C VAL A 279 -4.57 -10.22 19.49
N PHE A 280 -4.33 -8.91 19.45
CA PHE A 280 -4.66 -8.00 20.55
C PHE A 280 -5.24 -6.69 20.04
N GLN A 281 -6.05 -6.05 20.89
CA GLN A 281 -6.60 -4.71 20.65
C GLN A 281 -6.28 -3.83 21.84
N VAL A 282 -6.21 -2.52 21.60
CA VAL A 282 -5.90 -1.52 22.61
C VAL A 282 -7.19 -0.89 23.10
N SER A 283 -7.34 -0.77 24.41
CA SER A 283 -8.54 -0.17 24.99
C SER A 283 -8.54 1.34 24.83
N GLN A 284 -9.73 1.92 24.69
CA GLN A 284 -9.93 3.37 24.69
C GLN A 284 -9.39 3.98 26.00
N GLY A 285 -8.76 5.13 25.90
CA GLY A 285 -8.18 5.86 27.03
C GLY A 285 -6.80 5.37 27.47
N CYS A 286 -6.27 4.28 26.90
CA CYS A 286 -4.90 3.86 27.17
C CYS A 286 -3.87 4.88 26.70
N ARG A 287 -2.74 4.96 27.40
CA ARG A 287 -1.57 5.74 26.95
C ARG A 287 -1.01 5.14 25.67
N PHE A 288 -0.57 6.01 24.76
CA PHE A 288 0.11 5.58 23.55
C PHE A 288 1.48 4.96 23.89
N SER A 289 1.81 3.84 23.24
CA SER A 289 3.09 3.16 23.40
C SER A 289 3.62 2.79 22.03
N GLU A 290 4.65 3.51 21.56
CA GLU A 290 5.29 3.27 20.25
C GLU A 290 5.81 1.83 20.07
N VAL A 291 6.08 1.10 21.15
CA VAL A 291 6.49 -0.32 21.06
C VAL A 291 5.38 -1.24 20.52
N TYR A 292 4.13 -0.99 20.90
CA TYR A 292 2.99 -1.87 20.62
C TYR A 292 1.93 -1.24 19.73
N MET A 293 2.06 0.06 19.46
CA MET A 293 1.06 0.88 18.81
C MET A 293 1.69 1.74 17.73
N LYS A 294 0.95 1.93 16.65
CA LYS A 294 1.28 2.85 15.58
C LYS A 294 0.12 3.82 15.40
N SER A 295 0.37 5.12 15.48
CA SER A 295 -0.68 6.10 15.20
C SER A 295 -0.99 6.11 13.70
N VAL A 296 -2.28 6.18 13.34
CA VAL A 296 -2.71 6.39 11.95
C VAL A 296 -2.77 7.87 11.55
N ALA A 297 -2.63 8.77 12.54
CA ALA A 297 -2.74 10.22 12.39
C ALA A 297 -1.65 10.90 13.25
N GLU A 298 -0.92 11.85 12.68
CA GLU A 298 0.22 12.49 13.36
C GLU A 298 -0.19 13.72 14.18
N GLU A 299 -1.40 14.25 13.96
CA GLU A 299 -1.90 15.50 14.53
C GLU A 299 -1.98 15.47 16.05
N ALA A 300 -2.20 14.29 16.64
CA ALA A 300 -2.23 14.12 18.08
C ALA A 300 -0.87 14.35 18.76
N PHE A 301 0.23 14.29 18.02
CA PHE A 301 1.57 14.61 18.54
C PHE A 301 1.91 16.10 18.43
N LEU A 302 1.16 16.85 17.61
CA LEU A 302 1.40 18.28 17.38
C LEU A 302 0.68 19.17 18.42
N SER A 303 -0.31 18.62 19.14
CA SER A 303 -1.02 19.32 20.20
C SER A 303 -0.14 19.45 21.44
N SER A 304 0.39 20.65 21.67
CA SER A 304 1.18 21.00 22.85
C SER A 304 0.31 20.96 24.12
N GLY A 305 0.61 20.05 25.05
CA GLY A 305 0.11 20.12 26.43
C GLY A 305 -0.54 18.86 27.02
N SER A 306 -0.79 17.80 26.24
CA SER A 306 -1.36 16.54 26.78
C SER A 306 -0.73 15.30 26.14
N GLU A 307 -0.50 14.26 26.95
CA GLU A 307 -0.07 12.95 26.45
C GLU A 307 -1.21 12.34 25.60
N PRO A 308 -0.97 11.99 24.33
CA PRO A 308 -2.01 11.48 23.46
C PRO A 308 -2.53 10.14 23.97
N ARG A 309 -3.85 10.00 24.00
CA ARG A 309 -4.53 8.77 24.42
C ARG A 309 -5.23 8.11 23.26
N VAL A 310 -5.32 6.78 23.33
CA VAL A 310 -6.01 5.98 22.33
C VAL A 310 -7.50 6.30 22.36
N ALA A 311 -8.03 6.81 21.25
CA ALA A 311 -9.46 6.93 21.05
C ALA A 311 -10.06 5.56 20.74
N PHE A 312 -9.51 4.86 19.74
CA PHE A 312 -9.89 3.51 19.38
C PHE A 312 -8.81 2.81 18.55
N THR A 313 -8.83 1.48 18.55
CA THR A 313 -8.01 0.65 17.64
C THR A 313 -8.59 0.65 16.23
N VAL A 314 -7.83 1.06 15.23
CA VAL A 314 -8.22 1.00 13.81
C VAL A 314 -7.97 -0.40 13.24
N VAL A 315 -6.78 -0.96 13.52
CA VAL A 315 -6.39 -2.33 13.13
C VAL A 315 -5.79 -3.04 14.33
N PRO A 316 -6.21 -4.28 14.65
CA PRO A 316 -5.62 -5.03 15.76
C PRO A 316 -4.13 -5.29 15.56
N GLY A 317 -3.41 -5.41 16.67
CA GLY A 317 -2.02 -5.87 16.68
C GLY A 317 -1.93 -7.38 16.81
N PHE A 318 -0.73 -7.92 16.61
CA PHE A 318 -0.48 -9.37 16.69
C PHE A 318 0.82 -9.67 17.43
N ARG A 319 0.89 -10.84 18.08
CA ARG A 319 2.11 -11.34 18.73
C ARG A 319 2.42 -12.75 18.24
N ILE A 320 3.64 -12.95 17.76
CA ILE A 320 4.16 -14.22 17.24
C ILE A 320 5.47 -14.52 17.96
N GLY A 321 5.44 -15.41 18.94
CA GLY A 321 6.55 -15.61 19.86
C GLY A 321 7.01 -14.29 20.49
N ASN A 322 8.26 -13.90 20.25
CA ASN A 322 8.85 -12.65 20.74
C ASN A 322 8.62 -11.44 19.81
N THR A 323 8.03 -11.65 18.63
CA THR A 323 7.77 -10.57 17.68
C THR A 323 6.40 -9.96 17.98
N SER A 324 6.36 -8.65 18.24
CA SER A 324 5.13 -7.89 18.35
C SER A 324 4.92 -7.04 17.10
N ILE A 325 3.74 -7.17 16.50
CA ILE A 325 3.27 -6.37 15.38
C ILE A 325 2.32 -5.33 15.95
N GLN A 326 2.64 -4.06 15.73
CA GLN A 326 1.92 -2.93 16.33
C GLN A 326 0.45 -2.90 15.91
N SER A 327 -0.43 -2.56 16.85
CA SER A 327 -1.82 -2.20 16.56
C SER A 327 -1.88 -0.78 16.00
N GLU A 328 -2.63 -0.58 14.92
CA GLU A 328 -2.85 0.77 14.40
C GLU A 328 -3.99 1.43 15.19
N VAL A 329 -3.72 2.61 15.77
CA VAL A 329 -4.63 3.30 16.69
C VAL A 329 -4.88 4.74 16.24
N TYR A 330 -6.08 5.24 16.49
CA TYR A 330 -6.40 6.66 16.40
C TYR A 330 -6.23 7.29 17.78
N LEU A 331 -5.58 8.45 17.84
CA LEU A 331 -5.26 9.13 19.09
C LEU A 331 -6.04 10.43 19.22
N ASN A 332 -6.47 10.76 20.43
CA ASN A 332 -7.00 12.07 20.79
C ASN A 332 -6.08 12.73 21.83
N ALA A 333 -5.91 14.04 21.72
CA ALA A 333 -5.40 14.86 22.81
C ALA A 333 -6.48 14.94 23.89
N VAL A 334 -6.11 14.69 25.14
CA VAL A 334 -7.02 14.92 26.26
C VAL A 334 -7.09 16.43 26.45
N ARG A 335 -8.27 17.03 26.30
CA ARG A 335 -8.48 18.36 26.86
C ARG A 335 -8.46 18.19 28.38
N SER A 336 -7.50 18.83 29.04
CA SER A 336 -7.62 19.12 30.47
C SER A 336 -8.83 20.03 30.61
N ASP A 337 -9.89 19.55 31.26
CA ASP A 337 -11.00 20.39 31.68
C ASP A 337 -10.55 21.44 32.71
#